data_AF-F6GD79-F1
#
_entry.id   AF-F6GD79-F1
#
_cell.length_a   1.000
_cell.length_b   1.000
_cell.length_c   1.000
_cell.angle_alpha   90.00
_cell.angle_beta   90.00
_cell.angle_gamma   90.00
#
_symmetry.space_group_name_H-M   'P 1'
#
loop_
_entity.id
_entity.type
_entity.pdbx_description
1 polymer ?
#
loop_
_entity_poly.entity_id
_entity_poly.type
_entity_poly.pdbx_seq_one_letter_code
_entity_poly.pdbx_strand_id
1 'polypeptide(L)'
;MNYNIYILIGFIVVPIGIAIAYYKDYKQDKSEFKKSIRTVGKGLLNGIILLLIIGGLKILSEFVIPLNKNHGIEFNTEREKLGIPKIGENWKISDYESGQFEIYWWKPQPRNGHFKKIIEYGLLDSKTETDYYQNEKIKGTFAWSRFDFQDKQFEYFIEKPNENKISISEKGKIKYEKPTETLKVSKTEFEKYIND
;
A
#
# COMPACT_ATOMS: atom_id res chain seq x y z
N MET A 1 7.32 35.97 21.29
CA MET A 1 6.09 36.51 20.65
C MET A 1 4.89 35.96 21.42
N ASN A 2 4.03 36.82 21.97
CA ASN A 2 3.06 36.40 22.99
C ASN A 2 1.80 35.83 22.33
N TYR A 3 1.81 34.53 22.01
CA TYR A 3 0.73 33.83 21.29
C TYR A 3 -0.66 33.99 21.94
N ASN A 4 -0.70 34.24 23.24
CA ASN A 4 -1.93 34.50 23.99
C ASN A 4 -2.75 35.68 23.45
N ILE A 5 -2.10 36.72 22.93
CA ILE A 5 -2.84 37.89 22.40
C ILE A 5 -3.50 37.57 21.05
N TYR A 6 -2.87 36.74 20.22
CA TYR A 6 -3.43 36.29 18.95
C TYR A 6 -4.57 35.30 19.16
N ILE A 7 -4.47 34.43 20.18
CA ILE A 7 -5.56 33.53 20.59
C ILE A 7 -6.76 34.35 21.11
N LEU A 8 -6.53 35.37 21.94
CA LEU A 8 -7.58 36.26 22.44
C LEU A 8 -8.29 37.01 21.30
N ILE A 9 -7.53 37.57 20.35
CA ILE A 9 -8.09 38.28 19.20
C ILE A 9 -8.89 37.32 18.30
N GLY A 10 -8.32 36.15 17.98
CA GLY A 10 -8.94 35.18 17.07
C GLY A 10 -10.19 34.50 17.62
N PHE A 11 -10.20 34.16 18.93
CA PHE A 11 -11.30 33.38 19.53
C PHE A 11 -12.31 34.21 20.32
N ILE A 12 -12.01 35.46 20.68
CA ILE A 12 -12.92 36.30 21.47
C ILE A 12 -13.32 37.55 20.69
N VAL A 13 -12.37 38.36 20.23
CA VAL A 13 -12.68 39.66 19.60
C VAL A 13 -13.36 39.47 18.24
N VAL A 14 -12.83 38.59 17.39
CA VAL A 14 -13.39 38.33 16.05
C VAL A 14 -14.82 37.75 16.12
N PRO A 15 -15.12 36.71 16.93
CA PRO A 15 -16.47 36.18 17.05
C PRO A 15 -17.48 37.18 17.61
N ILE A 16 -17.08 38.01 18.58
CA ILE A 16 -17.94 39.08 19.13
C ILE A 16 -18.27 40.11 18.05
N GLY A 17 -17.28 40.53 17.25
CA GLY A 17 -17.51 41.45 16.13
C GLY A 17 -18.50 40.90 15.10
N ILE A 18 -18.35 39.62 14.74
CA ILE A 18 -19.28 38.92 13.84
C ILE A 18 -20.69 38.86 14.46
N ALA A 19 -20.81 38.54 15.75
CA ALA A 19 -22.09 38.47 16.45
C ALA A 19 -22.80 39.83 16.49
N ILE A 20 -22.07 40.92 16.73
CA ILE A 20 -22.62 42.29 16.74
C ILE A 20 -23.09 42.69 15.33
N ALA A 21 -22.33 42.36 14.28
CA ALA A 21 -22.73 42.62 12.90
C ALA A 21 -24.02 41.86 12.54
N TYR A 22 -24.07 40.56 12.83
CA TYR A 22 -25.27 39.73 12.64
C TYR A 22 -26.49 40.27 13.42
N TYR A 23 -26.29 40.77 14.63
CA TYR A 23 -27.37 41.37 15.42
C TYR A 23 -27.92 42.66 14.79
N LYS A 24 -27.05 43.50 14.21
CA LYS A 24 -27.47 44.72 13.50
C LYS A 24 -28.25 44.37 12.23
N ASP A 25 -27.77 43.43 11.43
CA ASP A 25 -28.45 42.97 10.21
C ASP A 25 -29.82 42.37 10.53
N TYR A 26 -29.95 41.60 11.61
CA TYR A 26 -31.24 41.09 12.08
C TYR A 26 -32.24 42.19 12.45
N LYS A 27 -31.78 43.28 13.08
CA LYS A 27 -32.63 44.42 13.45
C LYS A 27 -33.07 45.23 12.23
N GLN A 28 -32.22 45.31 11.20
CA GLN A 28 -32.44 46.14 10.03
C GLN A 28 -33.32 45.43 8.98
N ASP A 29 -33.05 44.17 8.66
CA ASP A 29 -33.89 43.35 7.77
C ASP A 29 -33.95 41.88 8.23
N LYS A 30 -35.05 41.54 8.91
CA LYS A 30 -35.30 40.18 9.43
C LYS A 30 -35.45 39.12 8.34
N SER A 31 -35.92 39.50 7.15
CA SER A 31 -36.18 38.58 6.04
C SER A 31 -34.89 38.18 5.35
N GLU A 32 -34.04 39.17 5.06
CA GLU A 32 -32.71 38.94 4.48
C GLU A 32 -31.80 38.18 5.44
N PHE A 33 -31.81 38.53 6.73
CA PHE A 33 -31.09 37.80 7.76
C PHE A 33 -31.49 36.32 7.85
N LYS A 34 -32.80 36.02 7.81
CA LYS A 34 -33.30 34.64 7.83
C LYS A 34 -32.86 33.85 6.60
N LYS A 35 -32.78 34.48 5.42
CA LYS A 35 -32.24 33.87 4.19
C LYS A 35 -30.73 33.62 4.32
N SER A 36 -29.97 34.58 4.82
CA SER A 36 -28.52 34.46 5.04
C SER A 36 -28.17 33.32 6.00
N ILE A 37 -28.80 33.25 7.17
CA ILE A 37 -28.61 32.13 8.12
C ILE A 37 -28.98 30.79 7.49
N ARG A 38 -30.08 30.73 6.72
CA ARG A 38 -30.49 29.50 6.05
C ARG A 38 -29.45 29.05 5.01
N THR A 39 -28.83 29.99 4.29
CA THR A 39 -27.79 29.70 3.30
C THR A 39 -26.47 29.27 3.96
N VAL A 40 -26.01 30.00 4.98
CA VAL A 40 -24.80 29.66 5.74
C VAL A 40 -24.97 28.32 6.47
N GLY A 41 -26.13 28.10 7.09
CA GLY A 41 -26.46 26.83 7.75
C GLY A 41 -26.48 25.64 6.80
N LYS A 42 -27.03 25.81 5.58
CA LYS A 42 -26.95 24.79 4.53
C LYS A 42 -25.50 24.53 4.09
N GLY A 43 -24.68 25.56 3.94
CA GLY A 43 -23.26 25.43 3.60
C GLY A 43 -22.46 24.67 4.67
N LEU A 44 -22.67 25.00 5.95
CA LEU A 44 -22.05 24.30 7.08
C LEU A 44 -22.50 22.84 7.16
N LEU A 45 -23.79 22.57 6.98
CA LEU A 45 -24.34 21.21 7.01
C LEU A 45 -23.78 20.36 5.86
N ASN A 46 -23.65 20.93 4.65
CA ASN A 46 -22.99 20.26 3.52
C ASN A 46 -21.51 19.99 3.81
N GLY A 47 -20.80 20.93 4.47
CA GLY A 47 -19.42 20.73 4.91
C GLY A 47 -19.28 19.59 5.91
N ILE A 48 -20.18 19.50 6.89
CA ILE A 48 -20.22 18.40 7.87
C ILE A 48 -20.51 17.07 7.17
N ILE A 49 -21.47 17.02 6.25
CA ILE A 49 -21.77 15.82 5.46
C ILE A 49 -20.55 15.37 4.67
N LEU A 50 -19.85 16.31 4.01
CA LEU A 50 -18.63 15.98 3.27
C LEU A 50 -17.53 15.41 4.19
N LEU A 51 -17.34 16.00 5.37
CA LEU A 51 -16.38 15.49 6.36
C LEU A 51 -16.77 14.10 6.88
N LEU A 52 -18.07 13.83 7.08
CA LEU A 52 -18.59 12.52 7.45
C LEU A 52 -18.38 11.48 6.33
N ILE A 53 -18.57 11.86 5.07
CA ILE A 53 -18.30 10.98 3.92
C ILE A 53 -16.81 10.67 3.82
N ILE A 54 -15.94 11.67 3.91
CA ILE A 54 -14.48 11.47 3.85
C ILE A 54 -14.01 10.63 5.04
N GLY A 55 -14.49 10.92 6.25
CA GLY A 55 -14.19 10.14 7.45
C GLY A 55 -14.69 8.70 7.33
N GLY A 56 -15.91 8.51 6.85
CA GLY A 56 -16.51 7.20 6.60
C GLY A 56 -15.73 6.38 5.58
N LEU A 57 -15.33 6.98 4.46
CA LEU A 57 -14.51 6.32 3.43
C LEU A 57 -13.13 5.92 3.96
N LYS A 58 -12.50 6.78 4.78
CA LYS A 58 -11.21 6.46 5.42
C LYS A 58 -11.34 5.27 6.35
N ILE A 59 -12.35 5.27 7.22
CA ILE A 59 -12.61 4.15 8.14
C ILE A 59 -12.89 2.88 7.33
N LEU A 60 -13.76 2.94 6.33
CA LEU A 60 -14.05 1.79 5.47
C LEU A 60 -12.80 1.23 4.81
N SER A 61 -11.87 2.08 4.34
CA SER A 61 -10.61 1.65 3.72
C SER A 61 -9.72 0.82 4.64
N GLU A 62 -9.72 1.10 5.95
CA GLU A 62 -8.99 0.32 6.95
C GLU A 62 -9.63 -1.06 7.20
N PHE A 63 -10.94 -1.20 6.93
CA PHE A 63 -11.68 -2.45 7.09
C PHE A 63 -11.89 -3.23 5.79
N VAL A 64 -11.35 -2.79 4.64
CA VAL A 64 -11.52 -3.53 3.39
C VAL A 64 -10.68 -4.80 3.40
N ILE A 65 -11.29 -5.90 3.84
CA ILE A 65 -10.67 -7.22 3.75
C ILE A 65 -10.79 -7.69 2.29
N PRO A 66 -9.68 -8.07 1.62
CA PRO A 66 -9.78 -8.64 0.28
C PRO A 66 -10.63 -9.90 0.31
N LEU A 67 -11.64 -9.97 -0.57
CA LEU A 67 -12.69 -11.00 -0.55
C LEU A 67 -12.13 -12.42 -0.79
N ASN A 68 -10.94 -12.52 -1.37
CA ASN A 68 -10.31 -13.80 -1.69
C ASN A 68 -8.83 -13.85 -1.23
N LYS A 69 -8.60 -13.48 0.03
CA LYS A 69 -7.27 -13.55 0.70
C LYS A 69 -6.70 -14.98 0.83
N ASN A 70 -7.43 -15.98 0.34
CA ASN A 70 -7.08 -17.38 0.43
C ASN A 70 -6.47 -17.91 -0.88
N HIS A 71 -5.90 -17.07 -1.75
CA HIS A 71 -5.15 -17.60 -2.92
C HIS A 71 -3.82 -18.25 -2.54
N GLY A 72 -3.86 -19.33 -1.77
CA GLY A 72 -2.70 -20.10 -1.34
C GLY A 72 -2.61 -21.44 -2.06
N ILE A 73 -2.50 -22.50 -1.26
CA ILE A 73 -2.33 -23.89 -1.70
C ILE A 73 -3.59 -24.41 -2.40
N GLU A 74 -4.78 -23.97 -1.98
CA GLU A 74 -6.08 -24.38 -2.50
C GLU A 74 -6.29 -23.99 -3.97
N PHE A 75 -5.56 -23.00 -4.49
CA PHE A 75 -5.60 -22.58 -5.90
C PHE A 75 -4.45 -23.17 -6.73
N ASN A 76 -3.71 -24.16 -6.22
CA ASN A 76 -2.58 -24.78 -6.94
C ASN A 76 -2.97 -25.34 -8.31
N THR A 77 -4.20 -25.82 -8.47
CA THR A 77 -4.72 -26.31 -9.76
C THR A 77 -4.85 -25.18 -10.79
N GLU A 78 -5.35 -24.02 -10.39
CA GLU A 78 -5.47 -22.82 -11.22
C GLU A 78 -4.10 -22.24 -11.55
N ARG A 79 -3.21 -22.21 -10.56
CA ARG A 79 -1.83 -21.72 -10.67
C ARG A 79 -1.05 -22.52 -11.72
N GLU A 80 -1.18 -23.84 -11.73
CA GLU A 80 -0.54 -24.69 -12.74
C GLU A 80 -1.04 -24.41 -14.16
N LYS A 81 -2.34 -24.17 -14.34
CA LYS A 81 -2.90 -23.82 -15.65
C LYS A 81 -2.34 -22.51 -16.20
N LEU A 82 -1.90 -21.62 -15.31
CA LEU A 82 -1.24 -20.35 -15.65
C LEU A 82 0.30 -20.48 -15.76
N GLY A 83 0.85 -21.67 -15.52
CA GLY A 83 2.30 -21.90 -15.49
C GLY A 83 3.00 -21.35 -14.24
N ILE A 84 2.24 -21.00 -13.20
CA ILE A 84 2.76 -20.50 -11.93
C ILE A 84 3.16 -21.69 -11.05
N PRO A 85 4.36 -21.72 -10.46
CA PRO A 85 4.77 -22.81 -9.58
C PRO A 85 3.87 -22.95 -8.36
N LYS A 86 3.56 -24.20 -8.00
CA LYS A 86 2.75 -24.55 -6.83
C LYS A 86 3.37 -24.07 -5.52
N ILE A 87 2.53 -23.75 -4.55
CA ILE A 87 2.94 -23.62 -3.15
C ILE A 87 2.94 -25.03 -2.55
N GLY A 88 4.07 -25.46 -2.02
CA GLY A 88 4.19 -26.78 -1.39
C GLY A 88 3.49 -26.83 -0.04
N GLU A 89 2.99 -28.01 0.34
CA GLU A 89 2.29 -28.22 1.62
C GLU A 89 3.15 -27.90 2.85
N ASN A 90 4.48 -27.97 2.70
CA ASN A 90 5.42 -27.65 3.77
C ASN A 90 5.76 -26.16 3.89
N TRP A 91 5.21 -25.30 3.04
CA TRP A 91 5.41 -23.85 3.10
C TRP A 91 4.54 -23.25 4.20
N LYS A 92 5.03 -22.18 4.83
CA LYS A 92 4.36 -21.50 5.94
C LYS A 92 4.11 -20.05 5.61
N ILE A 93 2.95 -19.53 6.02
CA ILE A 93 2.67 -18.10 5.97
C ILE A 93 3.49 -17.40 7.06
N SER A 94 4.11 -16.27 6.72
CA SER A 94 4.80 -15.39 7.66
C SER A 94 3.83 -14.38 8.26
N ASP A 95 3.44 -14.55 9.52
CA ASP A 95 2.53 -13.62 10.22
C ASP A 95 3.14 -12.22 10.41
N TYR A 96 4.49 -12.12 10.40
CA TYR A 96 5.20 -10.86 10.59
C TYR A 96 5.23 -9.98 9.33
N GLU A 97 5.40 -10.60 8.16
CA GLU A 97 5.51 -9.88 6.88
C GLU A 97 4.16 -9.77 6.17
N SER A 98 3.24 -10.71 6.42
CA SER A 98 1.93 -10.70 5.79
C SER A 98 1.08 -9.53 6.29
N GLY A 99 0.47 -8.83 5.35
CA GLY A 99 -0.39 -7.69 5.60
C GLY A 99 -1.84 -7.98 5.23
N GLN A 100 -2.63 -6.91 5.16
CA GLN A 100 -4.02 -6.96 4.72
C GLN A 100 -4.14 -7.42 3.25
N PHE A 101 -3.26 -6.92 2.38
CA PHE A 101 -3.26 -7.13 0.94
C PHE A 101 -2.06 -7.93 0.43
N GLU A 102 -1.23 -8.48 1.31
CA GLU A 102 -0.06 -9.27 0.91
C GLU A 102 0.09 -10.49 1.81
N ILE A 103 0.36 -11.64 1.22
CA ILE A 103 0.67 -12.86 1.95
C ILE A 103 2.05 -13.37 1.54
N TYR A 104 2.88 -13.61 2.55
CA TYR A 104 4.25 -14.09 2.39
C TYR A 104 4.29 -15.57 2.75
N TRP A 105 4.55 -16.40 1.75
CA TRP A 105 4.78 -17.82 1.91
C TRP A 105 6.27 -18.12 1.92
N TRP A 106 6.72 -18.92 2.88
CA TRP A 106 8.12 -19.30 3.04
C TRP A 106 8.29 -20.81 3.13
N LYS A 107 9.26 -21.32 2.40
CA LYS A 107 9.76 -22.68 2.57
C LYS A 107 10.74 -22.73 3.76
N PRO A 108 10.60 -23.69 4.69
CA PRO A 108 11.62 -23.96 5.71
C PRO A 108 12.97 -24.29 5.06
N GLN A 109 14.07 -23.97 5.74
CA GLN A 109 15.42 -24.29 5.23
C GLN A 109 15.61 -25.80 4.99
N PRO A 110 16.49 -26.20 4.04
CA PRO A 110 17.37 -25.37 3.21
C PRO A 110 16.68 -24.69 2.02
N ARG A 111 17.24 -23.55 1.59
CA ARG A 111 16.72 -22.71 0.49
C ARG A 111 17.50 -22.98 -0.79
N ASN A 112 17.34 -24.19 -1.32
CA ASN A 112 17.72 -24.53 -2.68
C ASN A 112 16.46 -24.70 -3.51
N GLY A 113 16.29 -23.85 -4.52
CA GLY A 113 15.08 -23.77 -5.32
C GLY A 113 14.14 -22.63 -4.91
N HIS A 114 12.86 -22.79 -5.23
CA HIS A 114 11.79 -21.90 -4.77
C HIS A 114 11.73 -21.88 -3.24
N PHE A 115 11.78 -20.70 -2.65
CA PHE A 115 11.84 -20.55 -1.19
C PHE A 115 10.92 -19.49 -0.60
N LYS A 116 10.48 -18.51 -1.39
CA LYS A 116 9.57 -17.45 -0.96
C LYS A 116 8.60 -17.10 -2.07
N LYS A 117 7.33 -16.95 -1.73
CA LYS A 117 6.30 -16.45 -2.64
C LYS A 117 5.56 -15.31 -1.94
N ILE A 118 5.27 -14.26 -2.68
CA ILE A 118 4.50 -13.10 -2.21
C ILE A 118 3.29 -12.98 -3.12
N ILE A 119 2.09 -13.00 -2.54
CA ILE A 119 0.86 -12.82 -3.30
C ILE A 119 0.25 -11.50 -2.85
N GLU A 120 0.17 -10.56 -3.79
CA GLU A 120 -0.49 -9.28 -3.62
C GLU A 120 -1.95 -9.41 -4.03
N TYR A 121 -2.85 -8.87 -3.21
CA TYR A 121 -4.29 -8.90 -3.41
C TYR A 121 -4.81 -7.49 -3.69
N GLY A 122 -5.68 -7.38 -4.69
CA GLY A 122 -6.59 -6.26 -4.82
C GLY A 122 -7.84 -6.46 -3.94
N LEU A 123 -8.80 -5.54 -4.08
CA LEU A 123 -10.06 -5.61 -3.32
C LEU A 123 -10.87 -6.87 -3.63
N LEU A 124 -10.86 -7.29 -4.90
CA LEU A 124 -11.69 -8.39 -5.40
C LEU A 124 -10.89 -9.70 -5.55
N ASP A 125 -9.65 -9.62 -6.03
CA ASP A 125 -8.87 -10.79 -6.42
C ASP A 125 -7.36 -10.55 -6.31
N SER A 126 -6.55 -11.60 -6.51
CA SER A 126 -5.09 -11.51 -6.61
C SER A 126 -4.66 -10.59 -7.74
N LYS A 127 -3.69 -9.72 -7.44
CA LYS A 127 -3.14 -8.72 -8.36
C LYS A 127 -1.86 -9.24 -9.00
N THR A 128 -0.86 -9.57 -8.17
CA THR A 128 0.39 -10.14 -8.63
C THR A 128 0.88 -11.24 -7.72
N GLU A 129 1.69 -12.15 -8.26
CA GLU A 129 2.46 -13.10 -7.47
C GLU A 129 3.94 -12.96 -7.82
N THR A 130 4.78 -12.83 -6.79
CA THR A 130 6.23 -12.88 -6.93
C THR A 130 6.78 -14.18 -6.35
N ASP A 131 7.51 -14.93 -7.15
CA ASP A 131 8.13 -16.21 -6.76
C ASP A 131 9.65 -16.10 -6.79
N TYR A 132 10.27 -16.36 -5.64
CA TYR A 132 11.71 -16.24 -5.42
C TYR A 132 12.39 -17.59 -5.41
N TYR A 133 13.52 -17.62 -6.09
CA TYR A 133 14.40 -18.75 -6.28
C TYR A 133 15.81 -18.42 -5.76
N GLN A 134 16.43 -19.38 -5.10
CA GLN A 134 17.82 -19.30 -4.68
C GLN A 134 18.58 -20.53 -5.18
N ASN A 135 19.70 -20.28 -5.87
CA ASN A 135 20.67 -21.30 -6.21
C ASN A 135 21.80 -21.30 -5.19
N GLU A 136 21.97 -22.37 -4.43
CA GLU A 136 23.04 -22.46 -3.41
C GLU A 136 24.46 -22.41 -4.02
N LYS A 137 24.62 -22.79 -5.30
CA LYS A 137 25.89 -22.72 -6.01
C LYS A 137 26.32 -21.29 -6.31
N ILE A 138 25.37 -20.37 -6.49
CA ILE A 138 25.61 -18.98 -6.90
C ILE A 138 25.35 -18.05 -5.72
N LYS A 139 26.33 -17.95 -4.83
CA LYS A 139 26.22 -17.19 -3.59
C LYS A 139 25.93 -15.70 -3.84
N GLY A 140 24.98 -15.16 -3.08
CA GLY A 140 24.63 -13.73 -3.10
C GLY A 140 23.84 -13.29 -4.33
N THR A 141 23.42 -14.23 -5.18
CA THR A 141 22.49 -13.95 -6.29
C THR A 141 21.15 -14.59 -5.96
N PHE A 142 20.06 -13.89 -6.28
CA PHE A 142 18.69 -14.38 -6.19
C PHE A 142 18.01 -14.18 -7.53
N ALA A 143 17.10 -15.06 -7.90
CA ALA A 143 16.24 -14.83 -9.04
C ALA A 143 14.79 -14.79 -8.56
N TRP A 144 13.97 -13.98 -9.20
CA TRP A 144 12.55 -13.99 -8.95
C TRP A 144 11.76 -13.71 -10.21
N SER A 145 10.56 -14.26 -10.26
CA SER A 145 9.59 -14.00 -11.32
C SER A 145 8.38 -13.32 -10.72
N ARG A 146 7.75 -12.43 -11.47
CA ARG A 146 6.50 -11.78 -11.10
C ARG A 146 5.44 -12.09 -12.15
N PHE A 147 4.34 -12.68 -11.72
CA PHE A 147 3.16 -12.92 -12.54
C PHE A 147 2.12 -11.84 -12.27
N ASP A 148 1.61 -11.21 -13.32
CA ASP A 148 0.47 -10.31 -13.24
C ASP A 148 -0.81 -11.08 -13.59
N PHE A 149 -1.78 -11.13 -12.67
CA PHE A 149 -3.02 -11.88 -12.87
C PHE A 149 -3.98 -11.20 -13.85
N GLN A 150 -3.88 -9.88 -14.02
CA GLN A 150 -4.71 -9.11 -14.95
C GLN A 150 -4.21 -9.30 -16.38
N ASP A 151 -2.91 -9.11 -16.61
CA ASP A 151 -2.30 -9.17 -17.93
C ASP A 151 -1.88 -10.59 -18.34
N LYS A 152 -1.83 -11.52 -17.37
CA LYS A 152 -1.38 -12.91 -17.52
C LYS A 152 0.03 -13.02 -18.09
N GLN A 153 0.91 -12.12 -17.65
CA GLN A 153 2.29 -12.04 -18.11
C GLN A 153 3.28 -12.32 -16.97
N PHE A 154 4.40 -12.92 -17.34
CA PHE A 154 5.55 -13.08 -16.46
C PHE A 154 6.61 -12.02 -16.76
N GLU A 155 7.16 -11.47 -15.69
CA GLU A 155 8.40 -10.72 -15.70
C GLU A 155 9.46 -11.50 -14.90
N TYR A 156 10.71 -11.46 -15.35
CA TYR A 156 11.80 -12.22 -14.76
C TYR A 156 12.94 -11.30 -14.36
N PHE A 157 13.54 -11.58 -13.21
CA PHE A 157 14.57 -10.73 -12.62
C PHE A 157 15.66 -11.55 -11.96
N ILE A 158 16.88 -11.02 -12.01
CA ILE A 158 18.04 -11.54 -11.28
C ILE A 158 18.61 -10.40 -10.44
N GLU A 159 18.70 -10.63 -9.15
CA GLU A 159 19.37 -9.75 -8.20
C GLU A 159 20.77 -10.32 -7.92
N LYS A 160 21.82 -9.57 -8.28
CA LYS A 160 23.22 -9.99 -8.11
C LYS A 160 24.01 -8.97 -7.30
N PRO A 161 25.15 -9.36 -6.69
CA PRO A 161 26.02 -8.42 -6.02
C PRO A 161 26.54 -7.38 -7.02
N ASN A 162 26.42 -6.11 -6.66
CA ASN A 162 26.94 -4.98 -7.40
C ASN A 162 28.41 -4.77 -7.01
N GLU A 163 29.28 -4.67 -8.00
CA GLU A 163 30.72 -4.42 -7.79
C GLU A 163 31.01 -2.94 -7.45
N ASN A 164 30.03 -2.03 -7.67
CA ASN A 164 30.16 -0.61 -7.36
C ASN A 164 29.74 -0.30 -5.92
N LYS A 165 30.64 0.34 -5.17
CA LYS A 165 30.76 0.30 -3.70
C LYS A 165 29.73 1.05 -2.82
N ILE A 166 28.63 1.61 -3.31
CA ILE A 166 27.71 2.39 -2.45
C ILE A 166 26.26 2.26 -2.91
N SER A 167 25.39 1.64 -2.10
CA SER A 167 23.92 1.71 -2.25
C SER A 167 23.32 2.63 -1.18
N ILE A 168 22.65 3.70 -1.60
CA ILE A 168 21.91 4.61 -0.72
C ILE A 168 20.44 4.18 -0.75
N SER A 169 19.83 3.90 0.42
CA SER A 169 18.40 3.59 0.47
C SER A 169 17.55 4.85 0.17
N GLU A 170 16.31 4.67 -0.32
CA GLU A 170 15.34 5.75 -0.57
C GLU A 170 15.11 6.72 0.60
N LYS A 171 15.52 6.36 1.82
CA LYS A 171 15.39 7.17 3.04
C LYS A 171 16.71 7.77 3.54
N GLY A 172 17.77 7.79 2.72
CA GLY A 172 19.07 8.37 3.09
C GLY A 172 19.84 7.62 4.19
N LYS A 173 19.37 6.43 4.59
CA LYS A 173 20.10 5.55 5.51
C LYS A 173 21.11 4.71 4.71
N ILE A 174 22.37 4.74 5.11
CA ILE A 174 23.42 3.87 4.56
C ILE A 174 23.08 2.44 4.99
N LYS A 175 22.81 1.57 4.02
CA LYS A 175 22.75 0.12 4.25
C LYS A 175 24.17 -0.43 4.13
N TYR A 176 24.65 -1.10 5.17
CA TYR A 176 25.92 -1.85 5.15
C TYR A 176 25.77 -3.24 4.49
N GLU A 177 24.73 -3.42 3.67
CA GLU A 177 24.57 -4.61 2.84
C GLU A 177 25.43 -4.46 1.59
N LYS A 178 25.96 -5.55 1.04
CA LYS A 178 26.62 -5.49 -0.27
C LYS A 178 25.59 -4.89 -1.24
N PRO A 179 25.94 -3.83 -1.99
CA PRO A 179 25.00 -3.25 -2.95
C PRO A 179 24.57 -4.37 -3.89
N THR A 180 23.28 -4.53 -4.14
CA THR A 180 22.76 -5.48 -5.13
C THR A 180 22.16 -4.69 -6.30
N GLU A 181 22.25 -5.26 -7.49
CA GLU A 181 21.60 -4.73 -8.69
C GLU A 181 20.53 -5.73 -9.13
N THR A 182 19.33 -5.23 -9.37
CA THR A 182 18.22 -6.01 -9.94
C THR A 182 18.16 -5.76 -11.44
N LEU A 183 18.33 -6.83 -12.21
CA LEU A 183 18.25 -6.81 -13.67
C LEU A 183 16.99 -7.52 -14.13
N LYS A 184 16.19 -6.87 -14.97
CA LYS A 184 15.11 -7.53 -15.71
C LYS A 184 15.74 -8.34 -16.83
N VAL A 185 15.43 -9.64 -16.89
CA VAL A 185 16.03 -10.60 -17.82
C VAL A 185 14.97 -11.30 -18.66
N SER A 186 15.42 -11.98 -19.71
CA SER A 186 14.53 -12.87 -20.49
C SER A 186 14.21 -14.15 -19.71
N LYS A 187 13.09 -14.81 -20.06
CA LYS A 187 12.73 -16.12 -19.49
C LYS A 187 13.86 -17.15 -19.64
N THR A 188 14.49 -17.19 -20.81
CA THR A 188 15.58 -18.14 -21.10
C THR A 188 16.81 -17.91 -20.23
N GLU A 189 17.13 -16.65 -19.94
CA GLU A 189 18.25 -16.30 -19.05
C GLU A 189 17.93 -16.65 -17.59
N PHE A 190 16.70 -16.40 -17.16
CA PHE A 190 16.20 -16.85 -15.86
C PHE A 190 16.26 -18.38 -15.72
N GLU A 191 15.83 -19.12 -16.75
CA GLU A 191 15.85 -20.58 -16.76
C GLU A 191 17.25 -21.17 -16.70
N LYS A 192 18.26 -20.50 -17.26
CA LYS A 192 19.66 -20.93 -17.09
C LYS A 192 20.07 -20.86 -15.62
N TYR A 193 19.83 -19.71 -14.98
CA TYR A 193 20.19 -19.51 -13.57
C TYR A 193 19.55 -20.54 -12.62
N ILE A 194 18.28 -20.89 -12.83
CA ILE A 194 17.59 -21.84 -11.95
C ILE A 194 18.04 -23.30 -12.20
N ASN A 195 18.53 -23.62 -13.40
CA ASN A 195 18.92 -24.99 -13.76
C ASN A 195 20.43 -25.28 -13.59
N ASP A 196 21.26 -24.26 -13.44
CA ASP A 196 22.72 -24.37 -13.26
C ASP A 196 23.14 -25.00 -11.92
#